data_AF-A0A2N9XQY5-F1
#
_entry.id   AF-A0A2N9XQY5-F1
#
_cell.length_a   1.000
_cell.length_b   1.000
_cell.length_c   1.000
_cell.angle_alpha   90.00
_cell.angle_beta   90.00
_cell.angle_gamma   90.00
#
_symmetry.space_group_name_H-M   'P 1'
#
loop_
_entity.id
_entity.type
_entity.pdbx_description
1 polymer ?
#
loop_
_entity_poly.entity_id
_entity_poly.type
_entity_poly.pdbx_seq_one_letter_code
_entity_poly.pdbx_strand_id
1 'polypeptide(L)'
;MTNYKIEVDLAETVLRAYEYCMRDTIKKGHCRSIEWKYQATKPASNTQQPLYPSYQPEVYDMVKITLGNLFHKNREAFSTLSSKYCKISPLYKRQNQNTVKRNQRRRYSSKDWNQAIEQSLWLFWQEMKLQPQFEKYFRYTS
;
A
#
# COMPACT_ATOMS: atom_id res chain seq x y z
N MET A 1 -23.54 4.48 4.43
CA MET A 1 -22.94 3.13 4.38
C MET A 1 -21.85 3.15 3.32
N THR A 2 -20.59 3.17 3.72
CA THR A 2 -19.49 3.04 2.75
C THR A 2 -19.53 1.62 2.20
N ASN A 3 -19.69 1.49 0.88
CA ASN A 3 -19.78 0.17 0.24
C ASN A 3 -18.47 -0.58 0.47
N TYR A 4 -18.56 -1.79 1.04
CA TYR A 4 -17.44 -2.71 1.29
C TYR A 4 -16.44 -2.77 0.13
N LYS A 5 -16.96 -2.80 -1.10
CA LYS A 5 -16.15 -2.84 -2.32
C LYS A 5 -15.27 -1.60 -2.51
N ILE A 6 -15.81 -0.41 -2.24
CA ILE A 6 -15.08 0.86 -2.34
C ILE A 6 -13.93 0.89 -1.33
N GLU A 7 -14.17 0.39 -0.11
CA GLU A 7 -13.14 0.34 0.93
C GLU A 7 -11.99 -0.62 0.57
N VAL A 8 -12.30 -1.79 0.02
CA VAL A 8 -11.30 -2.73 -0.47
C VAL A 8 -10.50 -2.14 -1.64
N ASP A 9 -11.16 -1.48 -2.59
CA ASP A 9 -10.49 -0.87 -3.74
C ASP A 9 -9.59 0.31 -3.31
N LEU A 10 -10.01 1.10 -2.31
CA LEU A 10 -9.18 2.14 -1.69
C LEU A 10 -7.97 1.54 -0.97
N ALA A 11 -8.17 0.47 -0.20
CA ALA A 11 -7.11 -0.24 0.49
C ALA A 11 -6.06 -0.77 -0.49
N GLU A 12 -6.49 -1.36 -1.61
CA GLU A 12 -5.59 -1.79 -2.69
C GLU A 12 -4.84 -0.61 -3.30
N THR A 13 -5.52 0.51 -3.55
CA THR A 13 -4.90 1.71 -4.13
C THR A 13 -3.80 2.27 -3.23
N VAL A 14 -4.07 2.39 -1.93
CA VAL A 14 -3.11 2.86 -0.92
C VAL A 14 -1.90 1.91 -0.83
N LEU A 15 -2.11 0.60 -0.79
CA LEU A 15 -1.03 -0.39 -0.72
C LEU A 15 -0.18 -0.40 -2.00
N ARG A 16 -0.78 -0.26 -3.18
CA ARG A 16 -0.04 -0.13 -4.44
C ARG A 16 0.79 1.14 -4.49
N ALA A 17 0.24 2.27 -4.04
CA ALA A 17 0.98 3.53 -3.95
C ALA A 17 2.17 3.42 -2.98
N TYR A 18 1.97 2.76 -1.84
CA TYR A 18 3.04 2.47 -0.88
C TYR A 18 4.11 1.55 -1.47
N GLU A 19 3.72 0.44 -2.13
CA GLU A 19 4.63 -0.50 -2.80
C GLU A 19 5.49 0.21 -3.84
N TYR A 20 4.88 1.09 -4.64
CA TYR A 20 5.57 1.88 -5.65
C TYR A 20 6.58 2.84 -5.02
N CYS A 21 6.19 3.56 -3.97
CA CYS A 21 7.08 4.45 -3.24
C CYS A 21 8.31 3.70 -2.67
N MET A 22 8.10 2.52 -2.09
CA MET A 22 9.17 1.67 -1.56
C MET A 22 10.02 1.00 -2.65
N ARG A 23 9.48 0.79 -3.85
CA ARG A 23 10.25 0.31 -5.01
C ARG A 23 11.31 1.32 -5.44
N ASP A 24 10.96 2.60 -5.43
CA ASP A 24 11.82 3.68 -5.91
C ASP A 24 12.91 4.05 -4.91
N THR A 25 12.64 4.00 -3.61
CA THR A 25 13.67 4.22 -2.56
C THR A 25 14.81 3.21 -2.69
N ILE A 26 14.50 1.95 -3.01
CA ILE A 26 15.53 0.90 -3.07
C ILE A 26 16.32 0.91 -4.39
N LYS A 27 15.72 1.34 -5.51
CA LYS A 27 16.43 1.42 -6.79
C LYS A 27 17.47 2.54 -6.84
N LYS A 28 17.32 3.59 -6.04
CA LYS A 28 18.14 4.79 -6.14
C LYS A 28 19.25 4.93 -5.11
N GLY A 29 19.47 3.92 -4.26
CA GLY A 29 20.71 3.71 -3.48
C GLY A 29 21.13 4.79 -2.46
N HIS A 30 20.83 6.05 -2.65
CA HIS A 30 21.35 7.15 -1.84
C HIS A 30 20.58 8.44 -2.19
N CYS A 31 20.22 9.20 -1.17
CA CYS A 31 19.98 10.66 -1.23
C CYS A 31 18.92 11.18 -2.22
N ARG A 32 17.64 11.12 -1.83
CA ARG A 32 16.73 12.26 -2.01
C ARG A 32 15.86 12.33 -0.76
N SER A 33 16.08 13.35 0.07
CA SER A 33 15.24 13.59 1.24
C SER A 33 13.78 13.61 0.84
N ILE A 34 12.90 13.18 1.74
CA ILE A 34 11.45 13.22 1.56
C ILE A 34 11.02 14.62 1.08
N GLU A 35 11.71 15.68 1.53
CA GLU A 35 11.56 17.08 1.14
C GLU A 35 11.67 17.35 -0.38
N TRP A 36 12.49 16.59 -1.13
CA TRP A 36 12.57 16.74 -2.60
C TRP A 36 11.29 16.29 -3.32
N LYS A 37 10.49 15.41 -2.72
CA LYS A 37 9.20 14.97 -3.28
C LYS A 37 8.07 15.98 -3.00
N TYR A 38 8.25 16.89 -2.04
CA TYR A 38 7.25 17.89 -1.63
C TYR A 38 7.64 19.33 -1.99
N GLN A 39 8.66 19.54 -2.82
CA GLN A 39 8.85 20.85 -3.43
C GLN A 39 7.60 21.18 -4.26
N ALA A 40 6.88 22.20 -3.83
CA ALA A 40 5.66 22.68 -4.47
C ALA A 40 5.97 23.07 -5.92
N THR A 41 5.71 22.17 -6.87
CA THR A 41 5.69 22.51 -8.28
C THR A 41 4.47 23.37 -8.55
N LYS A 42 4.75 24.62 -8.96
CA LYS A 42 3.82 25.61 -9.52
C LYS A 42 2.80 24.94 -10.47
N PRO A 43 1.58 25.48 -10.57
CA PRO A 43 0.54 24.89 -11.40
C PRO A 43 0.90 25.03 -12.88
N ALA A 44 1.37 23.94 -13.49
CA ALA A 44 1.44 23.84 -14.94
C ALA A 44 0.15 23.17 -15.42
N SER A 45 -0.63 23.94 -16.18
CA SER A 45 -1.82 23.47 -16.88
C SER A 45 -1.46 22.42 -17.92
N ASN A 46 -2.35 21.45 -18.08
CA ASN A 46 -2.37 20.42 -19.11
C ASN A 46 -1.18 19.45 -19.15
N THR A 47 -1.54 18.16 -19.09
CA THR A 47 -0.86 16.96 -19.65
C THR A 47 -0.53 15.91 -18.60
N GLN A 48 -1.30 14.81 -18.64
CA GLN A 48 -1.00 13.45 -18.15
C GLN A 48 -0.75 13.25 -16.64
N GLN A 49 -1.40 12.21 -16.10
CA GLN A 49 -1.45 11.84 -14.68
C GLN A 49 -0.09 11.94 -13.97
N PRO A 50 0.00 12.58 -12.78
CA PRO A 50 1.27 12.69 -12.10
C PRO A 50 1.68 11.35 -11.51
N LEU A 51 2.79 10.83 -12.05
CA LEU A 51 3.56 9.67 -11.62
C LEU A 51 4.34 9.95 -10.30
N TYR A 52 3.69 10.61 -9.32
CA TYR A 52 4.24 11.13 -8.05
C TYR A 52 3.34 10.71 -6.87
N PRO A 53 3.79 10.76 -5.59
CA PRO A 53 3.11 10.05 -4.51
C PRO A 53 1.67 10.55 -4.38
N SER A 54 0.72 9.64 -4.61
CA SER A 54 -0.71 9.93 -4.57
C SER A 54 -1.21 10.31 -3.17
N TYR A 55 -0.38 10.13 -2.15
CA TYR A 55 -0.69 10.39 -0.75
C TYR A 55 0.45 11.14 -0.05
N GLN A 56 0.11 11.88 1.01
CA GLN A 56 1.10 12.56 1.88
C GLN A 56 1.95 11.54 2.66
N PRO A 57 3.17 11.89 3.15
CA PRO A 57 4.06 10.96 3.85
C PRO A 57 3.41 10.28 5.03
N GLU A 58 2.57 11.02 5.75
CA GLU A 58 1.88 10.56 6.95
C GLU A 58 0.96 9.37 6.63
N VAL A 59 0.39 9.33 5.43
CA VAL A 59 -0.38 8.16 4.97
C VAL A 59 0.52 6.94 4.85
N TYR A 60 1.75 7.10 4.34
CA TYR A 60 2.69 5.99 4.26
C TYR A 60 3.21 5.55 5.63
N ASP A 61 3.35 6.48 6.59
CA ASP A 61 3.66 6.14 7.97
C ASP A 61 2.52 5.35 8.64
N MET A 62 1.27 5.77 8.42
CA MET A 62 0.08 5.01 8.86
C MET A 62 0.07 3.62 8.24
N VAL A 63 0.34 3.49 6.93
CA VAL A 63 0.42 2.19 6.26
C VAL A 63 1.49 1.32 6.91
N LYS A 64 2.68 1.86 7.18
CA LYS A 64 3.78 1.14 7.84
C LYS A 64 3.40 0.65 9.24
N ILE A 65 2.80 1.51 10.06
CA ILE A 65 2.32 1.15 11.41
C ILE A 65 1.25 0.05 11.30
N THR A 66 0.27 0.23 10.42
CA THR A 66 -0.82 -0.72 10.19
C THR A 66 -0.28 -2.09 9.81
N LEU A 67 0.69 -2.16 8.89
CA LEU A 67 1.32 -3.41 8.47
C LEU A 67 2.10 -4.08 9.60
N GLY A 68 2.76 -3.30 10.46
CA GLY A 68 3.39 -3.80 11.69
C GLY A 68 2.35 -4.42 12.63
N ASN A 69 1.24 -3.72 12.88
CA ASN A 69 0.15 -4.23 13.71
C ASN A 69 -0.47 -5.51 13.11
N LEU A 70 -0.68 -5.52 11.80
CA LEU A 70 -1.15 -6.69 11.06
C LEU A 70 -0.22 -7.88 11.22
N PHE A 71 1.11 -7.67 11.13
CA PHE A 71 2.08 -8.73 11.35
C PHE A 71 1.96 -9.36 12.75
N HIS A 72 1.70 -8.56 13.78
CA HIS A 72 1.54 -9.03 15.15
C HIS A 72 0.17 -9.66 15.44
N LYS A 73 -0.92 -9.06 14.94
CA LYS A 73 -2.30 -9.49 15.21
C LYS A 73 -2.78 -10.60 14.28
N ASN A 74 -2.44 -10.52 12.99
CA ASN A 74 -2.89 -11.46 11.97
C ASN A 74 -1.79 -11.68 10.91
N ARG A 75 -0.86 -12.56 11.27
CA ARG A 75 0.31 -12.90 10.44
C ARG A 75 -0.07 -13.47 9.07
N GLU A 76 -1.20 -14.14 8.96
CA GLU A 76 -1.68 -14.74 7.70
C GLU A 76 -2.15 -13.67 6.71
N ALA A 77 -2.94 -12.70 7.18
CA ALA A 77 -3.36 -11.56 6.36
C ALA A 77 -2.14 -10.73 5.90
N PHE A 78 -1.19 -10.49 6.81
CA PHE A 78 0.07 -9.84 6.46
C PHE A 78 0.88 -10.64 5.41
N SER A 79 1.00 -11.96 5.58
CA SER A 79 1.70 -12.85 4.63
C SER A 79 1.04 -12.82 3.26
N THR A 80 -0.29 -12.82 3.22
CA THR A 80 -1.10 -12.77 2.00
C THR A 80 -0.88 -11.46 1.25
N LEU A 81 -0.96 -10.32 1.95
CA LEU A 81 -0.69 -9.00 1.37
C LEU A 81 0.76 -8.87 0.91
N SER A 82 1.73 -9.21 1.75
CA SER A 82 3.16 -9.15 1.42
C SER A 82 3.54 -10.04 0.23
N SER A 83 2.83 -11.17 0.06
CA SER A 83 3.02 -12.03 -1.10
C SER A 83 2.52 -11.40 -2.39
N LYS A 84 1.49 -10.55 -2.34
CA LYS A 84 0.86 -9.88 -3.51
C LYS A 84 1.59 -8.60 -3.85
N TYR A 85 1.76 -7.74 -2.86
CA TYR A 85 2.42 -6.44 -2.94
C TYR A 85 3.83 -6.60 -2.35
N CYS A 86 4.76 -7.09 -3.17
CA CYS A 86 6.05 -7.64 -2.75
C CYS A 86 6.99 -6.65 -2.01
N LYS A 87 6.63 -5.37 -1.89
CA LYS A 87 7.45 -4.27 -1.34
C LYS A 87 6.73 -3.45 -0.29
N ILE A 88 5.95 -4.12 0.53
CA ILE A 88 5.21 -3.57 1.68
C ILE A 88 6.13 -3.09 2.83
N SER A 89 7.44 -3.36 2.82
CA SER A 89 8.37 -2.73 3.77
C SER A 89 9.82 -2.84 3.33
N PRO A 90 10.68 -1.84 3.64
CA PRO A 90 12.13 -1.96 3.52
C PRO A 90 12.74 -2.91 4.57
N LEU A 91 12.03 -3.20 5.67
CA LEU A 91 12.52 -4.04 6.77
C LEU A 91 12.26 -5.54 6.55
N TYR A 92 11.37 -5.91 5.64
CA TYR A 92 11.03 -7.31 5.41
C TYR A 92 11.86 -7.89 4.26
N LYS A 93 12.40 -9.09 4.48
CA LYS A 93 13.28 -9.78 3.54
C LYS A 93 12.55 -9.97 2.20
N ARG A 94 13.20 -9.57 1.11
CA ARG A 94 12.65 -9.73 -0.25
C ARG A 94 12.27 -11.19 -0.50
N GLN A 95 11.06 -11.41 -0.99
CA GLN A 95 10.70 -12.71 -1.55
C GLN A 95 11.60 -13.02 -2.75
N ASN A 96 12.11 -14.24 -2.82
CA ASN A 96 12.91 -14.72 -3.96
C ASN A 96 12.09 -14.57 -5.26
N GLN A 97 12.75 -14.23 -6.38
CA GLN A 97 12.11 -14.13 -7.70
C GLN A 97 11.32 -15.40 -8.06
N ASN A 98 11.78 -16.58 -7.63
CA ASN A 98 11.07 -17.84 -7.85
C ASN A 98 9.74 -17.90 -7.08
N THR A 99 9.71 -17.39 -5.84
CA THR A 99 8.50 -17.26 -5.03
C THR A 99 7.53 -16.27 -5.68
N VAL A 100 8.04 -15.15 -6.22
CA VAL A 100 7.23 -14.16 -6.94
C VAL A 100 6.59 -14.78 -8.19
N LYS A 101 7.35 -15.52 -9.02
CA LYS A 101 6.83 -16.20 -10.21
C LYS A 101 5.81 -17.29 -9.87
N ARG A 102 6.04 -18.07 -8.80
CA ARG A 102 5.09 -19.09 -8.31
C ARG A 102 3.78 -18.45 -7.85
N ASN A 103 3.88 -17.37 -7.08
CA ASN A 103 2.70 -16.62 -6.62
C ASN A 103 1.98 -15.97 -7.80
N GLN A 104 2.70 -15.49 -8.81
CA GLN A 104 2.11 -14.94 -10.03
C GLN A 104 1.22 -15.95 -10.75
N ARG A 105 1.63 -17.22 -10.86
CA ARG A 105 0.79 -18.28 -11.46
C ARG A 105 -0.47 -18.56 -10.64
N ARG A 106 -0.37 -18.59 -9.31
CA ARG A 106 -1.53 -18.79 -8.41
C ARG A 106 -2.54 -17.64 -8.49
N ARG A 107 -2.06 -16.40 -8.70
CA ARG A 107 -2.89 -15.18 -8.77
C ARG A 107 -3.88 -15.16 -9.94
N TYR A 108 -3.58 -15.80 -11.06
CA TYR A 108 -4.41 -15.71 -12.27
C TYR A 108 -5.46 -16.83 -12.41
N SER A 109 -5.42 -17.84 -11.52
CA SER A 109 -6.22 -19.07 -11.70
C SER A 109 -7.05 -19.48 -10.47
N SER A 110 -6.85 -18.89 -9.29
CA SER A 110 -7.52 -19.33 -8.07
C SER A 110 -8.51 -18.29 -7.54
N LYS A 111 -9.79 -18.69 -7.44
CA LYS A 111 -10.85 -17.90 -6.80
C LYS A 111 -10.57 -17.68 -5.32
N ASP A 112 -10.15 -18.74 -4.63
CA ASP A 112 -9.83 -18.71 -3.18
C ASP A 112 -8.68 -17.74 -2.88
N TRP A 113 -7.70 -17.66 -3.79
CA TRP A 113 -6.61 -16.69 -3.66
C TRP A 113 -7.12 -15.24 -3.72
N ASN A 114 -8.01 -14.93 -4.66
CA ASN A 114 -8.57 -13.59 -4.77
C ASN A 114 -9.44 -13.24 -3.56
N GLN A 115 -10.21 -14.19 -3.04
CA GLN A 115 -10.99 -14.01 -1.82
C GLN A 115 -10.09 -13.78 -0.60
N ALA A 116 -9.00 -14.54 -0.45
CA ALA A 116 -8.04 -14.34 0.63
C ALA A 116 -7.37 -12.96 0.57
N ILE A 117 -7.06 -12.47 -0.64
CA ILE A 117 -6.52 -11.12 -0.85
C ILE A 117 -7.54 -10.06 -0.45
N GLU A 118 -8.78 -10.18 -0.91
CA GLU A 118 -9.86 -9.25 -0.59
C GLU A 118 -10.13 -9.19 0.93
N GLN A 119 -10.19 -10.34 1.60
CA GLN A 119 -10.30 -10.41 3.06
C GLN A 119 -9.11 -9.77 3.76
N SER A 120 -7.89 -9.99 3.26
CA SER A 120 -6.70 -9.39 3.85
C SER A 120 -6.65 -7.87 3.66
N LEU A 121 -7.10 -7.38 2.49
CA LEU A 121 -7.25 -5.95 2.21
C LEU A 121 -8.29 -5.30 3.14
N TRP A 122 -9.41 -5.99 3.37
CA TRP A 122 -10.41 -5.55 4.32
C TRP A 122 -9.84 -5.42 5.73
N LEU A 123 -9.15 -6.44 6.24
CA LEU A 123 -8.52 -6.41 7.57
C LEU A 123 -7.49 -5.28 7.69
N PHE A 124 -6.69 -5.08 6.64
CA PHE A 124 -5.78 -3.94 6.55
C PHE A 124 -6.50 -2.61 6.65
N TRP A 125 -7.61 -2.45 5.93
CA TRP A 125 -8.38 -1.21 5.95
C TRP A 125 -9.02 -0.94 7.32
N GLN A 126 -9.51 -1.98 8.00
CA GLN A 126 -10.02 -1.86 9.36
C GLN A 126 -8.93 -1.42 10.35
N GLU A 127 -7.72 -1.97 10.24
CA GLU A 127 -6.59 -1.53 11.08
C GLU A 127 -6.12 -0.11 10.72
N MET A 128 -6.18 0.29 9.45
CA MET A 128 -5.90 1.67 9.02
C MET A 128 -6.87 2.67 9.65
N LYS A 129 -8.16 2.33 9.73
CA LYS A 129 -9.19 3.17 10.37
C LYS A 129 -8.93 3.48 11.84
N LEU A 130 -8.16 2.64 12.53
CA LEU A 130 -7.79 2.85 13.93
C LEU A 130 -6.64 3.86 14.10
N GLN A 131 -5.98 4.27 13.02
CA GLN A 131 -4.89 5.22 13.11
C GLN A 131 -5.41 6.64 13.41
N PRO A 132 -4.77 7.41 14.32
CA PRO A 132 -5.27 8.72 14.75
C PRO A 132 -5.46 9.73 13.61
N GLN A 133 -4.65 9.62 12.55
CA GLN A 133 -4.67 10.54 11.42
C GLN A 133 -5.56 10.06 10.27
N PHE A 134 -6.23 8.91 10.41
CA PHE A 134 -7.01 8.32 9.32
C PHE A 134 -8.09 9.28 8.80
N GLU A 135 -8.85 9.89 9.71
CA GLU A 135 -9.94 10.80 9.35
C GLU A 135 -9.45 12.03 8.59
N LYS A 136 -8.27 12.56 8.94
CA LYS A 136 -7.67 13.70 8.25
C LYS A 136 -7.44 13.44 6.76
N TYR A 137 -7.13 12.19 6.39
CA TYR A 137 -6.70 11.83 5.04
C TYR A 137 -7.75 11.10 4.22
N PHE A 138 -8.71 10.43 4.86
CA PHE A 138 -9.65 9.53 4.19
C PHE A 138 -11.12 9.82 4.48
N ARG A 139 -11.47 10.73 5.40
CA ARG A 139 -12.83 11.26 5.44
C ARG A 139 -12.96 12.39 4.43
N TYR A 140 -13.81 12.17 3.44
CA TYR A 140 -14.43 13.27 2.73
C TYR A 140 -15.23 14.07 3.76
N THR A 141 -14.95 15.37 3.88
CA THR A 141 -15.95 16.29 4.43
C THR A 141 -17.19 16.11 3.57
N SER A 142 -18.23 15.55 4.18
CA SER A 142 -19.60 15.58 3.65
C SER A 142 -19.98 16.98 3.20
#